data_AF-A0A364LJD8-F1
#
_entry.id   AF-A0A364LJD8-F1
#
_cell.length_a   1.000
_cell.length_b   1.000
_cell.length_c   1.000
_cell.angle_alpha   90.00
_cell.angle_beta   90.00
_cell.angle_gamma   90.00
#
_symmetry.space_group_name_H-M   'P 1'
#
loop_
_entity.id
_entity.type
_entity.pdbx_description
1 polymer ?
#
loop_
_entity_poly.entity_id
_entity_poly.type
_entity_poly.pdbx_seq_one_letter_code
_entity_poly.pdbx_strand_id
1 'polypeptide(L)'
;MNGRLLILLTAFLFPFSVTHAADDFIENVTTTIKQCYTKQSNKEDGIELAQCISGQLETMPNPENYIVNLEGKDPHHMTLYLYNPKGFRIVCAVTANQTLEINNCQTYQAKPLDSEQQLSIDPNELPNAP
;
A
#
# COMPACT_ATOMS: atom_id res chain seq x y z
N MET A 1 45.75 -43.67 5.73
CA MET A 1 44.33 -43.82 5.33
C MET A 1 43.46 -42.97 6.26
N ASN A 2 42.82 -41.96 5.66
CA ASN A 2 41.48 -41.47 5.93
C ASN A 2 41.15 -40.91 7.33
N GLY A 3 41.23 -39.59 7.48
CA GLY A 3 40.35 -38.80 8.34
C GLY A 3 39.62 -37.78 7.49
N ARG A 4 38.43 -38.14 6.98
CA ARG A 4 37.65 -37.32 6.05
C ARG A 4 37.16 -36.03 6.74
N LEU A 5 37.68 -34.92 6.24
CA LEU A 5 37.13 -33.58 6.34
C LEU A 5 35.77 -33.57 5.62
N LEU A 6 34.68 -33.25 6.32
CA LEU A 6 33.43 -32.88 5.67
C LEU A 6 32.65 -31.91 6.57
N ILE A 7 33.00 -30.63 6.44
CA ILE A 7 32.21 -29.50 6.92
C ILE A 7 31.09 -29.30 5.90
N LEU A 8 29.90 -29.84 6.17
CA LEU A 8 28.65 -29.51 5.46
C LEU A 8 27.78 -28.70 6.42
N LEU A 9 28.02 -27.40 6.52
CA LEU A 9 27.28 -26.52 7.41
C LEU A 9 27.20 -25.08 6.86
N THR A 10 26.76 -24.91 5.60
CA THR A 10 26.51 -23.58 5.02
C THR A 10 25.36 -23.61 4.01
N ALA A 11 24.13 -23.89 4.46
CA ALA A 11 22.93 -23.70 3.64
C ALA A 11 21.67 -23.41 4.49
N PHE A 12 21.81 -22.70 5.61
CA PHE A 12 20.68 -22.37 6.50
C PHE A 12 20.64 -20.89 6.92
N LEU A 13 21.00 -20.00 6.01
CA LEU A 13 21.01 -18.54 6.19
C LEU A 13 20.62 -17.95 4.82
N PHE A 14 19.48 -17.32 4.53
CA PHE A 14 18.36 -16.73 5.27
C PHE A 14 17.18 -16.65 4.26
N PRO A 15 15.93 -16.97 4.62
CA PRO A 15 14.78 -16.52 3.85
C PRO A 15 13.88 -15.65 4.72
N PHE A 16 14.39 -14.54 5.27
CA PHE A 16 13.59 -13.64 6.10
C PHE A 16 13.90 -12.16 5.80
N SER A 17 13.69 -11.71 4.55
CA SER A 17 13.80 -10.28 4.21
C SER A 17 12.57 -9.71 3.52
N VAL A 18 11.50 -10.48 3.34
CA VAL A 18 10.38 -10.06 2.47
C VAL A 18 9.36 -9.19 3.21
N THR A 19 9.26 -9.28 4.53
CA THR A 19 8.24 -8.55 5.30
C THR A 19 8.53 -7.05 5.44
N HIS A 20 9.79 -6.65 5.66
CA HIS A 20 10.15 -5.23 5.85
C HIS A 20 9.82 -4.35 4.64
N ALA A 21 10.01 -4.87 3.43
CA ALA A 21 9.82 -4.06 2.21
C ALA A 21 8.36 -3.65 1.97
N ALA A 22 7.39 -4.44 2.46
CA ALA A 22 5.97 -4.12 2.35
C ALA A 22 5.55 -3.04 3.36
N ASP A 23 6.05 -3.12 4.59
CA ASP A 23 5.80 -2.11 5.64
C ASP A 23 6.39 -0.76 5.20
N ASP A 24 7.61 -0.76 4.66
CA ASP A 24 8.26 0.43 4.10
C ASP A 24 7.44 1.04 2.95
N PHE A 25 6.86 0.21 2.07
CA PHE A 25 6.00 0.71 0.99
C PHE A 25 4.78 1.44 1.54
N ILE A 26 4.07 0.86 2.52
CA ILE A 26 2.88 1.47 3.11
C ILE A 26 3.24 2.80 3.78
N GLU A 27 4.33 2.85 4.55
CA GLU A 27 4.80 4.10 5.17
C GLU A 27 5.14 5.17 4.12
N ASN A 28 5.81 4.77 3.03
CA ASN A 28 6.14 5.68 1.93
C ASN A 28 4.89 6.21 1.23
N VAL A 29 3.89 5.36 0.95
CA VAL A 29 2.61 5.79 0.36
C VAL A 29 1.93 6.82 1.25
N THR A 30 1.78 6.52 2.55
CA THR A 30 1.11 7.44 3.49
C THR A 30 1.85 8.78 3.60
N THR A 31 3.18 8.75 3.59
CA THR A 31 4.03 9.95 3.58
C THR A 31 3.86 10.75 2.30
N THR A 32 3.88 10.10 1.14
CA THR A 32 3.64 10.73 -0.17
C THR A 32 2.30 11.44 -0.22
N ILE A 33 1.22 10.79 0.22
CA ILE A 33 -0.12 11.40 0.25
C ILE A 33 -0.11 12.68 1.09
N LYS A 34 0.48 12.64 2.30
CA LYS A 34 0.60 13.82 3.18
C LYS A 34 1.43 14.94 2.55
N GLN A 35 2.54 14.59 1.91
CA GLN A 35 3.41 15.57 1.25
C GLN A 35 2.74 16.23 0.06
N CYS A 36 2.06 15.45 -0.78
CA CYS A 36 1.29 15.95 -1.90
C CYS A 36 0.22 16.91 -1.42
N TYR A 37 -0.60 16.49 -0.46
CA TYR A 37 -1.62 17.35 0.14
C TYR A 37 -1.02 18.65 0.70
N THR A 38 0.10 18.57 1.44
CA THR A 38 0.74 19.75 2.02
C THR A 38 1.19 20.76 0.97
N LYS A 39 1.75 20.28 -0.15
CA LYS A 39 2.28 21.11 -1.23
C LYS A 39 1.21 21.76 -2.10
N GLN A 40 -0.01 21.21 -2.12
CA GLN A 40 -1.09 21.77 -2.93
C GLN A 40 -1.39 23.21 -2.55
N SER A 41 -1.59 24.02 -3.58
CA SER A 41 -2.02 25.41 -3.44
C SER A 41 -3.52 25.52 -3.11
N ASN A 42 -4.35 24.62 -3.65
CA ASN A 42 -5.77 24.55 -3.38
C ASN A 42 -6.13 23.18 -2.75
N LYS A 43 -6.60 23.18 -1.51
CA LYS A 43 -6.95 21.94 -0.78
C LYS A 43 -8.25 21.28 -1.27
N GLU A 44 -9.02 21.96 -2.10
CA GLU A 44 -10.25 21.44 -2.71
C GLU A 44 -9.99 20.83 -4.10
N ASP A 45 -8.78 20.99 -4.66
CA ASP A 45 -8.43 20.45 -5.97
C ASP A 45 -8.02 18.97 -5.86
N GLY A 46 -9.00 18.09 -5.99
CA GLY A 46 -8.76 16.64 -6.00
C GLY A 46 -7.93 16.16 -7.20
N ILE A 47 -7.90 16.91 -8.31
CA ILE A 47 -7.15 16.54 -9.51
C ILE A 47 -5.65 16.80 -9.28
N GLU A 48 -5.29 17.98 -8.77
CA GLU A 48 -3.91 18.31 -8.41
C GLU A 48 -3.36 17.30 -7.38
N LEU A 49 -4.18 16.89 -6.40
CA LEU A 49 -3.81 15.89 -5.40
C LEU A 49 -3.53 14.54 -6.05
N ALA A 50 -4.46 14.07 -6.88
CA ALA A 50 -4.36 12.79 -7.56
C ALA A 50 -3.13 12.73 -8.47
N GLN A 51 -2.88 13.79 -9.25
CA GLN A 51 -1.71 13.90 -10.12
C GLN A 51 -0.39 13.88 -9.36
N CYS A 52 -0.31 14.57 -8.21
CA CYS A 52 0.87 14.52 -7.38
C CYS A 52 1.12 13.12 -6.83
N ILE A 53 0.08 12.47 -6.28
CA ILE A 53 0.20 11.12 -5.72
C ILE A 53 0.62 10.14 -6.81
N SER A 54 -0.07 10.12 -7.95
CA SER A 54 0.23 9.18 -9.04
C SER A 54 1.65 9.33 -9.55
N GLY A 55 2.12 10.56 -9.77
CA GLY A 55 3.48 10.81 -10.24
C GLY A 55 4.57 10.36 -9.26
N GLN A 56 4.30 10.39 -7.96
CA GLN A 56 5.24 9.84 -6.96
C GLN A 56 5.20 8.31 -6.92
N LEU A 57 4.01 7.72 -6.96
CA LEU A 57 3.82 6.26 -6.90
C LEU A 57 4.44 5.54 -8.11
N GLU A 58 4.43 6.13 -9.31
CA GLU A 58 5.05 5.57 -10.52
C GLU A 58 6.55 5.28 -10.34
N THR A 59 7.23 6.04 -9.48
CA THR A 59 8.67 5.88 -9.20
C THR A 59 8.95 5.05 -7.96
N MET A 60 7.93 4.70 -7.19
CA MET A 60 8.08 4.03 -5.91
C MET A 60 8.20 2.51 -6.10
N PRO A 61 9.22 1.86 -5.51
CA PRO A 61 9.30 0.40 -5.51
C PRO A 61 8.06 -0.21 -4.83
N ASN A 62 7.36 -1.10 -5.53
CA ASN A 62 6.14 -1.76 -5.04
C ASN A 62 6.34 -3.28 -5.01
N PRO A 63 7.01 -3.82 -3.98
CA PRO A 63 7.49 -5.22 -3.95
C PRO A 63 6.38 -6.27 -3.95
N GLU A 64 5.15 -5.86 -3.64
CA GLU A 64 3.99 -6.74 -3.45
C GLU A 64 2.83 -6.37 -4.37
N ASN A 65 3.04 -5.51 -5.36
CA ASN A 65 2.05 -5.04 -6.33
C ASN A 65 0.78 -4.49 -5.66
N TYR A 66 0.96 -3.68 -4.62
CA TYR A 66 -0.11 -2.94 -3.99
C TYR A 66 -0.76 -1.96 -4.96
N ILE A 67 -2.08 -1.88 -4.88
CA ILE A 67 -2.89 -0.85 -5.52
C ILE A 67 -3.29 0.14 -4.42
N VAL A 68 -3.22 1.43 -4.74
CA VAL A 68 -3.48 2.54 -3.81
C VAL A 68 -4.64 3.36 -4.36
N ASN A 69 -5.76 3.36 -3.64
CA ASN A 69 -6.93 4.16 -4.00
C ASN A 69 -7.29 5.11 -2.86
N LEU A 70 -7.52 6.37 -3.19
CA LEU A 70 -8.01 7.39 -2.26
C LEU A 70 -9.38 7.85 -2.76
N GLU A 71 -10.43 7.57 -1.98
CA GLU A 71 -11.81 7.86 -2.37
C GLU A 71 -12.48 8.75 -1.34
N GLY A 72 -13.32 9.69 -1.78
CA GLY A 72 -14.11 10.54 -0.89
C GLY A 72 -15.20 11.26 -1.66
N LYS A 73 -16.35 11.45 -1.01
CA LYS A 73 -17.44 12.27 -1.57
C LYS A 73 -17.23 13.76 -1.33
N ASP A 74 -16.42 14.09 -0.32
CA ASP A 74 -15.99 15.44 0.00
C ASP A 74 -14.47 15.45 0.23
N PRO A 75 -13.79 16.58 -0.04
CA PRO A 75 -12.34 16.66 0.07
C PRO A 75 -11.82 16.59 1.52
N HIS A 76 -12.70 16.65 2.53
CA HIS A 76 -12.30 16.63 3.93
C HIS A 76 -12.35 15.24 4.56
N HIS A 77 -13.17 14.34 4.03
CA HIS A 77 -13.32 12.97 4.51
C HIS A 77 -13.12 12.00 3.36
N MET A 78 -11.99 11.31 3.40
CA MET A 78 -11.60 10.32 2.42
C MET A 78 -11.32 8.98 3.09
N THR A 79 -11.25 7.94 2.28
CA THR A 79 -10.83 6.60 2.66
C THR A 79 -9.65 6.21 1.78
N LEU A 80 -8.56 5.81 2.42
CA LEU A 80 -7.38 5.25 1.74
C LEU A 80 -7.48 3.73 1.77
N TYR A 81 -7.49 3.12 0.59
CA TYR A 81 -7.43 1.69 0.38
C TYR A 81 -6.04 1.32 -0.16
N LEU A 82 -5.34 0.42 0.53
CA LEU A 82 -4.19 -0.29 -0.01
C LEU A 82 -4.49 -1.78 -0.04
N TYR A 83 -4.29 -2.43 -1.17
CA TYR A 83 -4.51 -3.87 -1.27
C TYR A 83 -3.64 -4.48 -2.35
N ASN A 84 -3.36 -5.77 -2.22
CA ASN A 84 -2.56 -6.50 -3.19
C ASN A 84 -3.26 -7.76 -3.70
N PRO A 85 -2.81 -8.35 -4.83
CA PRO A 85 -3.39 -9.57 -5.39
C PRO A 85 -3.35 -10.77 -4.42
N LYS A 86 -2.44 -10.77 -3.43
CA LYS A 86 -2.37 -11.83 -2.41
C LYS A 86 -3.50 -11.75 -1.37
N GLY A 87 -4.36 -10.73 -1.43
CA GLY A 87 -5.51 -10.56 -0.57
C GLY A 87 -5.23 -9.78 0.71
N PHE A 88 -4.04 -9.21 0.87
CA PHE A 88 -3.77 -8.32 2.00
C PHE A 88 -4.40 -6.95 1.75
N ARG A 89 -5.10 -6.40 2.75
CA ARG A 89 -5.83 -5.14 2.65
C ARG A 89 -5.62 -4.25 3.86
N ILE A 90 -5.48 -2.95 3.59
CA ILE A 90 -5.44 -1.87 4.57
C ILE A 90 -6.47 -0.83 4.17
N VAL A 91 -7.33 -0.45 5.11
CA VAL A 91 -8.32 0.61 4.93
C VAL A 91 -8.12 1.63 6.03
N CYS A 92 -7.81 2.88 5.67
CA CYS A 92 -7.60 3.97 6.62
C CYS A 92 -8.63 5.06 6.41
N ALA A 93 -9.15 5.60 7.51
CA ALA A 93 -9.90 6.86 7.47
C ALA A 93 -8.92 8.02 7.26
N VAL A 94 -9.25 8.96 6.38
CA VAL A 94 -8.41 10.11 6.07
C VAL A 94 -9.20 11.39 6.31
N THR A 95 -8.63 12.31 7.07
CA THR A 95 -9.20 13.63 7.33
C THR A 95 -8.28 14.69 6.75
N ALA A 96 -8.82 15.58 5.92
CA ALA A 96 -8.05 16.56 5.16
C ALA A 96 -8.61 17.98 5.39
N ASN A 97 -7.99 18.70 6.34
CA ASN A 97 -8.38 20.07 6.70
C ASN A 97 -7.27 21.07 6.32
N GLN A 98 -6.51 21.58 7.29
CA GLN A 98 -5.27 22.31 7.01
C GLN A 98 -4.12 21.33 6.71
N THR A 99 -4.16 20.18 7.38
CA THR A 99 -3.26 19.05 7.20
C THR A 99 -4.06 17.81 6.86
N LEU A 100 -3.40 16.85 6.20
CA LEU A 100 -3.96 15.53 5.95
C LEU A 100 -3.50 14.58 7.06
N GLU A 101 -4.47 13.98 7.73
CA GLU A 101 -4.29 13.00 8.78
C GLU A 101 -4.78 11.64 8.27
N ILE A 102 -3.94 10.62 8.44
CA ILE A 102 -4.29 9.23 8.17
C ILE A 102 -4.55 8.60 9.52
N ASN A 103 -5.82 8.32 9.77
CA ASN A 103 -6.38 7.86 11.03
C ASN A 103 -6.80 6.39 10.91
N ASN A 104 -7.09 5.75 12.05
CA ASN A 104 -7.71 4.42 12.20
C ASN A 104 -7.57 3.51 10.97
N CYS A 105 -6.37 2.94 10.77
CA CYS A 105 -6.14 1.94 9.74
C CYS A 105 -6.56 0.55 10.23
N GLN A 106 -7.40 -0.13 9.45
CA GLN A 106 -7.74 -1.53 9.65
C GLN A 106 -6.98 -2.38 8.64
N THR A 107 -6.27 -3.37 9.14
CA THR A 107 -5.52 -4.34 8.32
C THR A 107 -6.19 -5.70 8.43
N TYR A 108 -6.46 -6.34 7.29
CA TYR A 108 -7.05 -7.66 7.26
C TYR A 108 -6.66 -8.45 6.01
N GLN A 109 -6.80 -9.78 6.11
CA GLN A 109 -6.55 -10.70 5.02
C GLN A 109 -7.89 -11.13 4.39
N ALA A 110 -8.11 -10.74 3.15
CA ALA A 110 -9.22 -11.18 2.32
C ALA A 110 -8.80 -12.35 1.41
N LYS A 111 -9.75 -12.86 0.62
CA LYS A 111 -9.41 -13.79 -0.46
C LYS A 111 -8.50 -13.09 -1.48
N PRO A 112 -7.48 -13.78 -2.04
CA PRO A 112 -6.71 -13.28 -3.17
C PRO A 112 -7.61 -12.86 -4.33
N LEU A 113 -7.19 -11.85 -5.06
CA LEU A 113 -7.92 -11.38 -6.24
C LEU A 113 -7.78 -12.42 -7.36
N ASP A 114 -8.91 -12.79 -7.98
CA ASP A 114 -8.88 -13.61 -9.19
C ASP A 114 -8.39 -12.80 -10.40
N SER A 115 -8.18 -13.50 -11.51
CA SER A 115 -7.66 -12.91 -12.75
C SER A 115 -8.55 -11.79 -13.31
N GLU A 116 -9.85 -11.85 -13.09
CA GLU A 116 -10.81 -10.85 -13.59
C GLU A 116 -10.81 -9.62 -12.67
N GLN A 117 -10.75 -9.82 -11.36
CA GLN A 117 -10.64 -8.76 -10.34
C GLN A 117 -9.31 -8.00 -10.41
N GLN A 118 -8.26 -8.63 -10.93
CA GLN A 118 -6.98 -7.94 -11.21
C GLN A 118 -7.07 -7.03 -12.44
N LEU A 119 -8.00 -7.29 -13.36
CA LEU A 119 -8.18 -6.54 -14.61
C LEU A 119 -9.19 -5.40 -14.47
N SER A 120 -10.17 -5.53 -13.57
CA SER A 120 -11.16 -4.50 -13.25
C SER A 120 -11.17 -4.28 -11.75
N ILE A 121 -10.55 -3.18 -11.34
CA ILE A 121 -10.33 -2.88 -9.94
C ILE A 121 -11.32 -1.78 -9.52
N ASP A 122 -12.52 -2.18 -9.09
CA ASP A 122 -13.43 -1.31 -8.35
C ASP A 122 -13.35 -1.65 -6.84
N PRO A 123 -12.90 -0.72 -5.97
CA PRO A 123 -12.85 -0.92 -4.52
C PRO A 123 -14.19 -1.27 -3.89
N ASN A 124 -15.30 -0.89 -4.53
CA ASN A 124 -16.66 -1.16 -4.07
C ASN A 124 -17.17 -2.55 -4.49
N GLU A 125 -16.55 -3.19 -5.47
CA GLU A 125 -16.88 -4.56 -5.91
C GLU A 125 -16.02 -5.64 -5.23
N LEU A 126 -15.16 -5.24 -4.30
CA LEU A 126 -14.36 -6.21 -3.55
C LEU A 126 -15.29 -7.08 -2.67
N PRO A 127 -15.32 -8.41 -2.88
CA PRO A 127 -16.29 -9.28 -2.24
C PRO A 127 -16.18 -9.23 -0.71
N ASN A 128 -17.25 -8.72 -0.10
CA ASN A 128 -17.65 -8.79 1.31
C ASN A 128 -16.50 -8.73 2.33
N ALA A 129 -16.23 -7.53 2.85
CA ALA A 129 -15.79 -7.43 4.23
C ALA A 129 -16.92 -7.97 5.15
N PRO A 130 -16.60 -8.71 6.22
CA PRO A 130 -17.59 -9.04 7.24
C PRO A 130 -18.16 -7.79 7.93
#